data_AF-D0P241-F1
#
_entry.id   AF-D0P241-F1
#
_cell.length_a   1.000
_cell.length_b   1.000
_cell.length_c   1.000
_cell.angle_alpha   90.00
_cell.angle_beta   90.00
_cell.angle_gamma   90.00
#
_symmetry.space_group_name_H-M   'P 1'
#
loop_
_entity.id
_entity.type
_entity.pdbx_description
1 polymer ?
#
loop_
_entity_poly.entity_id
_entity_poly.type
_entity_poly.pdbx_seq_one_letter_code
_entity_poly.pdbx_strand_id
1 'polypeptide(L)'
;MRVLFTSIAIALLGLAHATPLNDAPSVKLHVTFKRKSMKLHGQSEFDIYASPVVSADGTSVLYNSYTTFHDDDSELTYTLVDGSVYLTTTDASDAETVRCLPSNTLPFDEILPALNSVTPIPSASIGDKSVECQSGNLFKTTFGGSHYAICTSGKAGFTAYSSDLDIDVEYLDGPVSVSKPDLTDGSTSCEIVQTATSLTPTALALATGSEVPTKTLRKLKQAAHMAMEATECDTCLTTPRPCIFLHGLGNPNEEAQLQDSPKLTKRKYGDMHGHAPCCSEIKGSATSRSR
;
A
#
# COMPACT_ATOMS: atom_id res chain seq x y z
N MET A 1 42.97 5.87 -60.08
CA MET A 1 41.60 6.28 -59.75
C MET A 1 41.13 5.40 -58.59
N ARG A 2 41.27 5.89 -57.34
CA ARG A 2 40.86 5.17 -56.12
C ARG A 2 39.67 5.92 -55.55
N VAL A 3 38.50 5.31 -55.60
CA VAL A 3 37.26 5.86 -55.03
C VAL A 3 37.23 5.47 -53.56
N LEU A 4 37.36 6.45 -52.66
CA LEU A 4 37.09 6.25 -51.23
C LEU A 4 35.58 6.28 -51.03
N PHE A 5 34.99 5.16 -50.59
CA PHE A 5 33.66 5.15 -50.01
C PHE A 5 33.78 5.47 -48.52
N THR A 6 33.39 6.67 -48.13
CA THR A 6 33.14 7.03 -46.73
C THR A 6 31.76 6.53 -46.32
N SER A 7 31.70 5.48 -45.50
CA SER A 7 30.47 5.06 -44.82
C SER A 7 30.13 6.08 -43.74
N ILE A 8 28.99 6.77 -43.89
CA ILE A 8 28.37 7.59 -42.85
C ILE A 8 27.53 6.66 -41.99
N ALA A 9 27.95 6.41 -40.74
CA ALA A 9 27.13 5.73 -39.76
C ALA A 9 26.14 6.73 -39.15
N ILE A 10 24.85 6.59 -39.47
CA ILE A 10 23.77 7.33 -38.81
C ILE A 10 23.48 6.63 -37.49
N ALA A 11 23.88 7.25 -36.38
CA ALA A 11 23.48 6.81 -35.05
C ALA A 11 21.99 7.15 -34.85
N LEU A 12 21.13 6.15 -34.93
CA LEU A 12 19.74 6.24 -34.47
C LEU A 12 19.76 6.36 -32.94
N LEU A 13 19.58 7.58 -32.44
CA LEU A 13 19.19 7.81 -31.05
C LEU A 13 17.80 7.21 -30.87
N GLY A 14 17.71 6.03 -30.27
CA GLY A 14 16.45 5.44 -29.84
C GLY A 14 15.81 6.33 -28.79
N LEU A 15 14.72 7.00 -29.14
CA LEU A 15 13.80 7.55 -28.15
C LEU A 15 13.16 6.36 -27.44
N ALA A 16 13.48 6.18 -26.16
CA ALA A 16 12.71 5.29 -25.30
C ALA A 16 11.27 5.79 -25.29
N HIS A 17 10.37 5.05 -25.95
CA HIS A 17 8.95 5.37 -25.95
C HIS A 17 8.40 4.92 -24.60
N ALA A 18 7.90 5.86 -23.80
CA ALA A 18 7.18 5.53 -22.57
C ALA A 18 5.96 4.68 -22.93
N THR A 19 5.77 3.57 -22.24
CA THR A 19 4.60 2.71 -22.41
C THR A 19 3.35 3.53 -22.04
N PRO A 20 2.33 3.58 -22.91
CA PRO A 20 1.11 4.34 -22.62
C PRO A 20 0.37 3.69 -21.46
N LEU A 21 -0.44 4.48 -20.76
CA LEU A 21 -1.19 4.00 -19.59
C LEU A 21 -2.19 2.88 -19.94
N ASN A 22 -2.69 2.87 -21.18
CA ASN A 22 -3.56 1.81 -21.71
C ASN A 22 -2.91 0.43 -21.72
N ASP A 23 -1.57 0.38 -21.74
CA ASP A 23 -0.78 -0.85 -21.73
C ASP A 23 -0.22 -1.13 -20.32
N ALA A 24 -0.73 -0.46 -19.28
CA ALA A 24 -0.30 -0.71 -17.92
C ALA A 24 -0.60 -2.16 -17.52
N PRO A 25 0.39 -2.88 -16.96
CA PRO A 25 0.20 -4.26 -16.54
C PRO A 25 -0.64 -4.32 -15.25
N SER A 26 -1.26 -5.49 -15.02
CA SER A 26 -1.70 -5.81 -13.66
C SER A 26 -0.47 -5.99 -12.77
N VAL A 27 -0.65 -5.76 -11.47
CA VAL A 27 0.44 -5.80 -10.49
C VAL A 27 0.10 -6.69 -9.32
N LYS A 28 1.13 -7.30 -8.74
CA LYS A 28 1.09 -7.90 -7.41
C LYS A 28 1.92 -7.05 -6.48
N LEU A 29 1.34 -6.64 -5.36
CA LEU A 29 2.05 -5.96 -4.28
C LEU A 29 2.21 -6.97 -3.14
N HIS A 30 3.44 -7.41 -2.90
CA HIS A 30 3.79 -8.19 -1.73
C HIS A 30 4.13 -7.24 -0.58
N VAL A 31 3.29 -7.21 0.45
CA VAL A 31 3.45 -6.33 1.61
C VAL A 31 4.08 -7.11 2.76
N THR A 32 5.15 -6.59 3.34
CA THR A 32 5.83 -7.19 4.50
C THR A 32 5.88 -6.19 5.66
N PHE A 33 5.11 -6.43 6.72
CA PHE A 33 5.17 -5.66 7.94
C PHE A 33 6.41 -6.01 8.76
N LYS A 34 7.18 -4.98 9.14
CA LYS A 34 8.37 -5.16 9.99
C LYS A 34 8.03 -5.22 11.47
N ARG A 35 6.89 -4.64 11.87
CA ARG A 35 6.38 -4.66 13.24
C ARG A 35 5.32 -5.74 13.44
N LYS A 36 5.44 -6.49 14.54
CA LYS A 36 4.38 -7.38 15.02
C LYS A 36 3.06 -6.64 15.24
N SER A 37 3.13 -5.38 15.67
CA SER A 37 1.97 -4.54 15.94
C SER A 37 1.22 -4.07 14.69
N MET A 38 1.72 -4.37 13.49
CA MET A 38 1.07 -3.99 12.23
C MET A 38 0.39 -5.16 11.52
N LYS A 39 0.48 -6.38 12.09
CA LYS A 39 -0.14 -7.57 11.51
C LYS A 39 -1.62 -7.30 11.20
N LEU A 40 -2.00 -7.56 9.96
CA LEU A 40 -3.39 -7.48 9.51
C LEU A 40 -3.96 -8.88 9.50
N HIS A 41 -5.04 -9.11 10.25
CA HIS A 41 -5.62 -10.46 10.46
C HIS A 41 -4.57 -11.50 10.89
N GLY A 42 -3.64 -11.09 11.77
CA GLY A 42 -2.55 -11.95 12.27
C GLY A 42 -1.38 -12.17 11.29
N GLN A 43 -1.54 -11.80 10.02
CA GLN A 43 -0.55 -11.95 8.97
C GLN A 43 0.45 -10.79 8.98
N SER A 44 1.74 -11.10 8.91
CA SER A 44 2.81 -10.11 8.71
C SER A 44 3.12 -9.88 7.24
N GLU A 45 2.71 -10.79 6.37
CA GLU A 45 2.96 -10.78 4.94
C GLU A 45 1.69 -11.16 4.20
N PHE A 46 1.40 -10.47 3.10
CA PHE A 46 0.25 -10.77 2.24
C PHE A 46 0.43 -10.14 0.86
N ASP A 47 -0.28 -10.69 -0.11
CA ASP A 47 -0.29 -10.19 -1.48
C ASP A 47 -1.58 -9.42 -1.78
N ILE A 48 -1.44 -8.32 -2.52
CA ILE A 48 -2.55 -7.59 -3.13
C ILE A 48 -2.40 -7.73 -4.63
N TYR A 49 -3.45 -8.17 -5.31
CA TYR A 49 -3.50 -8.21 -6.76
C TYR A 49 -4.33 -7.04 -7.28
N ALA A 50 -3.81 -6.32 -8.26
CA ALA A 50 -4.48 -5.13 -8.78
C ALA A 50 -4.38 -5.02 -10.30
N SER A 51 -5.44 -4.53 -10.92
CA SER A 51 -5.53 -4.29 -12.36
C SER A 51 -5.88 -2.84 -12.65
N PRO A 52 -5.17 -2.21 -13.60
CA PRO A 52 -5.43 -0.83 -13.95
C PRO A 52 -6.76 -0.70 -14.70
N VAL A 53 -7.53 0.31 -14.32
CA VAL A 53 -8.71 0.82 -15.00
C VAL A 53 -8.36 2.21 -15.51
N VAL A 54 -8.12 2.30 -16.81
CA VAL A 54 -7.66 3.54 -17.45
C VAL A 54 -8.88 4.34 -17.92
N SER A 55 -8.86 5.64 -17.70
CA SER A 55 -9.91 6.53 -18.21
C SER A 55 -9.98 6.50 -19.73
N ALA A 56 -11.16 6.80 -20.28
CA ALA A 56 -11.40 6.73 -21.72
C ALA A 56 -10.47 7.63 -22.57
N ASP A 57 -9.95 8.71 -21.97
CA ASP A 57 -8.98 9.62 -22.59
C ASP A 57 -7.51 9.16 -22.43
N GLY A 58 -7.25 8.07 -21.72
CA GLY A 58 -5.92 7.51 -21.48
C GLY A 58 -5.05 8.33 -20.52
N THR A 59 -5.61 9.32 -19.82
CA THR A 59 -4.82 10.29 -19.03
C THR A 59 -4.75 9.98 -17.55
N SER A 60 -5.65 9.14 -17.03
CA SER A 60 -5.76 8.82 -15.62
C SER A 60 -6.01 7.33 -15.40
N VAL A 61 -5.61 6.85 -14.24
CA VAL A 61 -5.77 5.44 -13.86
C VAL A 61 -6.33 5.32 -12.46
N LEU A 62 -7.15 4.31 -12.27
CA LEU A 62 -7.51 3.73 -11.00
C LEU A 62 -7.06 2.27 -11.00
N TYR A 63 -6.90 1.65 -9.84
CA TYR A 63 -6.68 0.20 -9.78
C TYR A 63 -7.87 -0.47 -9.12
N ASN A 64 -8.43 -1.48 -9.77
CA ASN A 64 -9.29 -2.44 -9.09
C ASN A 64 -8.39 -3.48 -8.45
N SER A 65 -8.63 -3.84 -7.20
CA SER A 65 -7.75 -4.75 -6.47
C SER A 65 -8.50 -5.66 -5.52
N TYR A 66 -7.85 -6.76 -5.14
CA TYR A 66 -8.29 -7.57 -4.02
C TYR A 66 -7.12 -8.14 -3.23
N THR A 67 -7.41 -8.50 -1.99
CA THR A 67 -6.54 -9.32 -1.14
C THR A 67 -7.41 -10.15 -0.21
N THR A 68 -6.95 -11.36 0.10
CA THR A 68 -7.71 -12.34 0.88
C THR A 68 -6.87 -12.78 2.08
N PHE A 69 -7.49 -12.75 3.25
CA PHE A 69 -6.91 -13.22 4.49
C PHE A 69 -7.69 -14.44 4.97
N HIS A 70 -6.97 -15.51 5.29
CA HIS A 70 -7.55 -16.66 5.97
C HIS A 70 -7.35 -16.49 7.47
N ASP A 71 -8.47 -16.40 8.19
CA ASP A 71 -8.55 -16.53 9.64
C ASP A 71 -9.10 -17.93 9.97
N ASP A 72 -8.88 -18.43 11.18
CA ASP A 72 -9.13 -19.84 11.54
C ASP A 72 -10.58 -20.30 11.27
N ASP A 73 -11.55 -19.38 11.41
CA ASP A 73 -12.99 -19.64 11.25
C ASP A 73 -13.66 -18.84 10.12
N SER A 74 -12.90 -18.02 9.38
CA SER A 74 -13.46 -17.16 8.32
C SER A 74 -12.43 -16.70 7.30
N GLU A 75 -12.88 -16.47 6.07
CA GLU A 75 -12.10 -15.80 5.04
C GLU A 75 -12.54 -14.34 4.92
N LEU A 76 -11.58 -13.42 4.89
CA LEU A 76 -11.81 -11.99 4.72
C LEU A 76 -11.19 -11.50 3.42
N THR A 77 -12.03 -11.11 2.47
CA THR A 77 -11.58 -10.56 1.19
C THR A 77 -11.89 -9.07 1.13
N TYR A 78 -10.84 -8.26 0.98
CA TYR A 78 -10.94 -6.83 0.72
C TYR A 78 -10.91 -6.63 -0.78
N THR A 79 -11.89 -5.91 -1.32
CA THR A 79 -11.98 -5.64 -2.75
C THR A 79 -12.17 -4.16 -2.98
N LEU A 80 -11.39 -3.57 -3.87
CA LEU A 80 -11.57 -2.22 -4.39
C LEU A 80 -12.01 -2.34 -5.85
N VAL A 81 -13.19 -1.83 -6.17
CA VAL A 81 -13.72 -1.81 -7.55
C VAL A 81 -14.35 -0.46 -7.84
N ASP A 82 -13.91 0.17 -8.93
CA ASP A 82 -14.39 1.47 -9.41
C ASP A 82 -14.39 2.56 -8.33
N GLY A 83 -13.41 2.47 -7.42
CA GLY A 83 -13.15 3.44 -6.36
C GLY A 83 -13.94 3.18 -5.09
N SER A 84 -14.80 2.15 -5.09
CA SER A 84 -15.55 1.70 -3.92
C SER A 84 -14.86 0.52 -3.26
N VAL A 85 -14.86 0.47 -1.92
CA VAL A 85 -14.23 -0.61 -1.16
C VAL A 85 -15.25 -1.48 -0.46
N TYR A 86 -15.05 -2.78 -0.57
CA TYR A 86 -15.89 -3.84 -0.04
C TYR A 86 -15.06 -4.73 0.88
N LEU A 87 -15.70 -5.24 1.92
CA LEU A 87 -15.20 -6.34 2.73
C LEU A 87 -16.21 -7.48 2.65
N THR A 88 -15.78 -8.57 2.03
CA THR A 88 -16.48 -9.85 2.04
C THR A 88 -15.93 -10.68 3.19
N THR A 89 -16.82 -11.23 4.01
CA THR A 89 -16.49 -12.21 5.05
C THR A 89 -17.27 -13.48 4.76
N THR A 90 -16.54 -14.57 4.55
CA THR A 90 -17.10 -15.91 4.34
C THR A 90 -16.85 -16.71 5.61
N ASP A 91 -17.90 -17.18 6.26
CA ASP A 91 -17.77 -17.99 7.47
C ASP A 91 -17.52 -19.48 7.16
N ALA A 92 -17.26 -20.29 8.19
CA ALA A 92 -17.05 -21.72 8.06
C ALA A 92 -18.23 -22.52 7.47
N SER A 93 -19.41 -21.91 7.32
CA SER A 93 -20.59 -22.51 6.67
C SER A 93 -20.75 -22.04 5.21
N ASP A 94 -19.71 -21.39 4.66
CA ASP A 94 -19.71 -20.75 3.34
C ASP A 94 -20.76 -19.63 3.20
N ALA A 95 -21.23 -19.06 4.33
CA ALA A 95 -22.15 -17.93 4.28
C ALA A 95 -21.36 -16.63 4.10
N GLU A 96 -21.66 -15.92 3.02
CA GLU A 96 -21.00 -14.65 2.70
C GLU A 96 -21.76 -13.46 3.28
N THR A 97 -21.01 -12.53 3.86
CA THR A 97 -21.48 -11.19 4.22
C THR A 97 -20.61 -10.15 3.55
N VAL A 98 -21.24 -9.21 2.83
CA VAL A 98 -20.53 -8.17 2.08
C VAL A 98 -20.99 -6.81 2.58
N ARG A 99 -20.03 -5.97 2.98
CA ARG A 99 -20.26 -4.61 3.45
C ARG A 99 -19.31 -3.60 2.82
N CYS A 100 -19.76 -2.35 2.72
CA CYS A 100 -18.90 -1.24 2.33
C CYS A 100 -17.89 -0.89 3.43
N LEU A 101 -16.67 -0.49 3.03
CA LEU A 101 -15.69 0.13 3.92
C LEU A 101 -15.66 1.65 3.70
N PRO A 102 -15.69 2.46 4.79
CA PRO A 102 -15.60 3.91 4.67
C PRO A 102 -14.18 4.37 4.32
N SER A 103 -14.09 5.57 3.73
CA SER A 103 -12.87 6.18 3.14
C SER A 103 -11.67 6.30 4.08
N ASN A 104 -11.89 6.27 5.40
CA ASN A 104 -10.83 6.39 6.41
C ASN A 104 -10.39 5.05 7.01
N THR A 105 -10.85 3.92 6.47
CA THR A 105 -10.48 2.60 7.01
C THR A 105 -9.05 2.24 6.65
N LEU A 106 -8.64 2.53 5.41
CA LEU A 106 -7.34 2.24 4.86
C LEU A 106 -6.97 3.33 3.85
N PRO A 107 -5.69 3.72 3.72
CA PRO A 107 -5.24 4.88 2.93
C PRO A 107 -5.15 4.55 1.42
N PHE A 108 -6.22 4.05 0.81
CA PHE A 108 -6.22 3.61 -0.59
C PHE A 108 -5.99 4.76 -1.58
N ASP A 109 -6.53 5.93 -1.27
CA ASP A 109 -6.48 7.13 -2.08
C ASP A 109 -5.09 7.80 -2.09
N GLU A 110 -4.21 7.43 -1.16
CA GLU A 110 -2.88 8.04 -1.03
C GLU A 110 -1.79 7.36 -1.90
N ILE A 111 -2.02 6.15 -2.41
CA ILE A 111 -0.97 5.38 -3.12
C ILE A 111 -0.55 6.05 -4.44
N LEU A 112 -1.51 6.36 -5.33
CA LEU A 112 -1.21 6.99 -6.61
C LEU A 112 -0.65 8.42 -6.45
N PRO A 113 -1.18 9.26 -5.54
CA PRO A 113 -0.53 10.52 -5.16
C PRO A 113 0.91 10.35 -4.66
N ALA A 114 1.19 9.33 -3.85
CA ALA A 114 2.55 9.04 -3.38
C ALA A 114 3.48 8.73 -4.57
N LEU A 115 3.05 7.91 -5.53
CA LEU A 115 3.82 7.67 -6.76
C LEU A 115 4.05 8.95 -7.58
N ASN A 116 3.08 9.85 -7.63
CA ASN A 116 3.21 11.13 -8.31
C ASN A 116 4.21 12.10 -7.66
N SER A 117 4.44 11.95 -6.35
CA SER A 117 5.32 12.82 -5.58
C SER A 117 6.77 12.32 -5.50
N VAL A 118 7.11 11.21 -6.19
CA VAL A 118 8.45 10.62 -6.15
C VAL A 118 9.52 11.60 -6.62
N THR A 119 10.63 11.64 -5.88
CA THR A 119 11.79 12.47 -6.24
C THR A 119 13.08 11.66 -6.17
N PRO A 120 14.01 11.83 -7.13
CA PRO A 120 15.27 11.08 -7.11
C PRO A 120 16.15 11.53 -5.94
N ILE A 121 16.84 10.58 -5.31
CA ILE A 121 17.80 10.82 -4.22
C ILE A 121 19.08 10.02 -4.43
N PRO A 122 20.22 10.46 -3.89
CA PRO A 122 21.49 9.77 -4.11
C PRO A 122 21.65 8.51 -3.25
N SER A 123 20.98 8.46 -2.08
CA SER A 123 21.07 7.36 -1.13
C SER A 123 19.98 7.47 -0.06
N ALA A 124 19.65 6.34 0.56
CA ALA A 124 18.74 6.24 1.70
C ALA A 124 19.25 5.22 2.73
N SER A 125 18.81 5.34 3.99
CA SER A 125 19.07 4.35 5.04
C SER A 125 17.85 4.15 5.93
N ILE A 126 17.77 2.99 6.57
CA ILE A 126 16.81 2.65 7.63
C ILE A 126 17.63 2.26 8.87
N GLY A 127 17.61 3.12 9.89
CA GLY A 127 18.60 3.09 10.96
C GLY A 127 20.02 3.16 10.41
N ASP A 128 20.89 2.26 10.87
CA ASP A 128 22.28 2.16 10.42
C ASP A 128 22.46 1.38 9.11
N LYS A 129 21.37 0.89 8.50
CA LYS A 129 21.44 0.06 7.28
C LYS A 129 21.14 0.89 6.04
N SER A 130 22.08 0.91 5.11
CA SER A 130 21.88 1.52 3.79
C SER A 130 20.84 0.76 2.96
N VAL A 131 20.01 1.49 2.21
CA VAL A 131 19.12 0.94 1.19
C VAL A 131 19.90 0.87 -0.11
N GLU A 132 20.23 -0.35 -0.53
CA GLU A 132 21.04 -0.61 -1.71
C GLU A 132 20.15 -0.79 -2.95
N CYS A 133 20.10 0.21 -3.82
CA CYS A 133 19.52 0.09 -5.16
C CYS A 133 20.63 0.07 -6.22
N GLN A 134 20.31 -0.42 -7.42
CA GLN A 134 21.17 -0.17 -8.58
C GLN A 134 21.30 1.35 -8.83
N SER A 135 22.52 1.82 -9.10
CA SER A 135 22.83 3.25 -9.24
C SER A 135 21.90 3.96 -10.23
N GLY A 136 21.21 5.02 -9.78
CA GLY A 136 20.29 5.83 -10.59
C GLY A 136 18.81 5.45 -10.48
N ASN A 137 18.49 4.39 -9.75
CA ASN A 137 17.13 3.83 -9.64
C ASN A 137 16.50 4.04 -8.25
N LEU A 138 16.94 5.07 -7.52
CA LEU A 138 16.48 5.34 -6.16
C LEU A 138 15.67 6.65 -6.09
N PHE A 139 14.46 6.53 -5.54
CA PHE A 139 13.54 7.65 -5.32
C PHE A 139 13.09 7.70 -3.87
N LYS A 140 12.57 8.85 -3.45
CA LYS A 140 11.81 8.98 -2.20
C LYS A 140 10.38 9.41 -2.45
N THR A 141 9.49 8.98 -1.58
CA THR A 141 8.12 9.46 -1.47
C THR A 141 7.63 9.41 -0.02
N THR A 142 6.40 9.84 0.22
CA THR A 142 5.70 9.70 1.50
C THR A 142 4.29 9.17 1.23
N PHE A 143 3.87 8.19 2.04
CA PHE A 143 2.58 7.51 1.95
C PHE A 143 2.09 7.18 3.36
N GLY A 144 0.84 7.51 3.70
CA GLY A 144 0.29 7.24 5.04
C GLY A 144 1.07 7.90 6.18
N GLY A 145 1.75 9.02 5.91
CA GLY A 145 2.64 9.70 6.85
C GLY A 145 4.04 9.08 6.99
N SER A 146 4.32 7.94 6.34
CA SER A 146 5.62 7.26 6.39
C SER A 146 6.48 7.56 5.16
N HIS A 147 7.79 7.66 5.36
CA HIS A 147 8.75 7.86 4.27
C HIS A 147 9.11 6.53 3.61
N TYR A 148 9.27 6.56 2.29
CA TYR A 148 9.62 5.39 1.49
C TYR A 148 10.80 5.69 0.57
N ALA A 149 11.77 4.77 0.54
CA ALA A 149 12.82 4.69 -0.49
C ALA A 149 12.40 3.67 -1.55
N ILE A 150 12.26 4.08 -2.81
CA ILE A 150 11.83 3.21 -3.90
C ILE A 150 13.05 2.84 -4.77
N CYS A 151 13.36 1.54 -4.84
CA CYS A 151 14.32 0.96 -5.77
C CYS A 151 13.61 0.40 -6.99
N THR A 152 13.90 0.90 -8.19
CA THR A 152 13.30 0.38 -9.42
C THR A 152 14.14 -0.72 -10.05
N SER A 153 13.49 -1.78 -10.52
CA SER A 153 14.09 -2.96 -11.16
C SER A 153 13.70 -3.08 -12.64
N GLY A 154 13.30 -1.97 -13.27
CA GLY A 154 12.85 -1.94 -14.67
C GLY A 154 11.59 -2.79 -14.85
N LYS A 155 11.61 -3.72 -15.80
CA LYS A 155 10.47 -4.59 -16.11
C LYS A 155 10.12 -5.61 -15.01
N ALA A 156 11.00 -5.81 -14.03
CA ALA A 156 10.70 -6.70 -12.91
C ALA A 156 9.80 -6.05 -11.85
N GLY A 157 9.64 -4.72 -11.88
CA GLY A 157 8.91 -3.99 -10.85
C GLY A 157 9.76 -3.02 -10.06
N PHE A 158 9.37 -2.79 -8.81
CA PHE A 158 10.12 -1.96 -7.87
C PHE A 158 9.81 -2.35 -6.42
N THR A 159 10.75 -2.07 -5.53
CA THR A 159 10.56 -2.29 -4.09
C THR A 159 10.54 -0.95 -3.38
N ALA A 160 9.53 -0.71 -2.55
CA ALA A 160 9.41 0.46 -1.70
C ALA A 160 9.75 0.08 -0.25
N TYR A 161 10.86 0.60 0.24
CA TYR A 161 11.38 0.35 1.58
C TYR A 161 10.96 1.44 2.55
N SER A 162 10.44 1.06 3.70
CA SER A 162 10.17 1.98 4.82
C SER A 162 10.58 1.37 6.16
N SER A 163 10.62 2.18 7.20
CA SER A 163 10.88 1.72 8.57
C SER A 163 9.86 0.69 9.04
N ASP A 164 8.61 0.83 8.59
CA ASP A 164 7.46 0.12 9.15
C ASP A 164 7.03 -1.11 8.34
N LEU A 165 7.12 -1.01 7.02
CA LEU A 165 6.79 -2.08 6.09
C LEU A 165 7.58 -1.91 4.79
N ASP A 166 7.76 -3.01 4.08
CA ASP A 166 8.24 -3.02 2.71
C ASP A 166 7.09 -3.42 1.76
N ILE A 167 7.12 -2.90 0.54
CA ILE A 167 6.21 -3.28 -0.53
C ILE A 167 7.04 -3.66 -1.74
N ASP A 168 6.98 -4.92 -2.15
CA ASP A 168 7.56 -5.38 -3.40
C ASP A 168 6.47 -5.43 -4.48
N VAL A 169 6.66 -4.66 -5.54
CA VAL A 169 5.69 -4.55 -6.63
C VAL A 169 6.22 -5.31 -7.83
N GLU A 170 5.47 -6.31 -8.27
CA GLU A 170 5.74 -7.11 -9.47
C GLU A 170 4.73 -6.76 -10.57
N TYR A 171 5.21 -6.56 -11.80
CA TYR A 171 4.34 -6.46 -12.98
C TYR A 171 4.00 -7.85 -13.50
N LEU A 172 2.72 -8.15 -13.64
CA LEU A 172 2.22 -9.46 -14.05
C LEU A 172 2.11 -9.55 -15.58
N ASP A 173 2.43 -10.73 -16.12
CA ASP A 173 2.34 -11.02 -17.56
C ASP A 173 0.90 -11.04 -18.10
N GLY A 174 -0.08 -11.29 -17.21
CA GLY A 174 -1.49 -11.43 -17.55
C GLY A 174 -2.39 -10.54 -16.71
N PRO A 175 -3.62 -10.26 -17.20
CA PRO A 175 -4.58 -9.49 -16.44
C PRO A 175 -5.06 -10.26 -15.21
N VAL A 176 -5.35 -9.53 -14.14
CA VAL A 176 -6.07 -10.05 -12.97
C VAL A 176 -7.54 -9.69 -13.09
N SER A 177 -8.42 -10.65 -12.83
CA SER A 177 -9.86 -10.38 -12.79
C SER A 177 -10.27 -9.94 -11.39
N VAL A 178 -10.80 -8.73 -11.27
CA VAL A 178 -11.36 -8.21 -10.02
C VAL A 178 -12.84 -7.92 -10.22
N SER A 179 -13.71 -8.66 -9.55
CA SER A 179 -15.16 -8.53 -9.66
C SER A 179 -15.75 -7.76 -8.49
N LYS A 180 -16.71 -6.88 -8.78
CA LYS A 180 -17.52 -6.21 -7.74
C LYS A 180 -18.40 -7.26 -7.04
N PRO A 181 -18.36 -7.37 -5.71
CA PRO A 181 -19.25 -8.26 -4.97
C PRO A 181 -20.66 -7.67 -4.82
N ASP A 182 -21.65 -8.55 -4.63
CA ASP A 182 -23.03 -8.15 -4.35
C ASP A 182 -23.21 -7.83 -2.86
N LEU A 183 -23.83 -6.68 -2.55
CA LEU A 183 -24.02 -6.22 -1.18
C LEU A 183 -25.15 -6.99 -0.50
N THR A 184 -24.84 -7.56 0.67
CA THR A 184 -25.79 -8.40 1.42
C THR A 184 -26.87 -7.63 2.16
N ASP A 185 -26.68 -6.32 2.39
CA ASP A 185 -27.65 -5.45 3.06
C ASP A 185 -28.73 -4.90 2.12
N GLY A 186 -28.72 -5.30 0.85
CA GLY A 186 -29.66 -4.85 -0.18
C GLY A 186 -29.38 -3.46 -0.74
N SER A 187 -28.27 -2.81 -0.33
CA SER A 187 -27.82 -1.58 -0.97
C SER A 187 -27.25 -1.86 -2.37
N THR A 188 -27.28 -0.86 -3.25
CA THR A 188 -26.87 -1.02 -4.66
C THR A 188 -25.44 -0.57 -4.93
N SER A 189 -24.85 0.22 -4.02
CA SER A 189 -23.56 0.87 -4.22
C SER A 189 -22.94 1.33 -2.90
N CYS A 190 -21.61 1.30 -2.85
CA CYS A 190 -20.82 1.92 -1.79
C CYS A 190 -20.42 3.35 -2.17
N GLU A 191 -19.90 4.10 -1.18
CA GLU A 191 -19.25 5.38 -1.41
C GLU A 191 -17.96 5.19 -2.23
N ILE A 192 -17.69 6.13 -3.13
CA ILE A 192 -16.42 6.20 -3.85
C ILE A 192 -15.39 6.84 -2.93
N VAL A 193 -14.40 6.06 -2.52
CA VAL A 193 -13.33 6.47 -1.62
C VAL A 193 -12.03 6.80 -2.37
N GLN A 194 -11.93 6.39 -3.64
CA GLN A 194 -10.77 6.64 -4.49
C GLN A 194 -11.20 7.05 -5.90
N THR A 195 -10.51 8.03 -6.48
CA THR A 195 -10.77 8.51 -7.84
C THR A 195 -9.60 8.24 -8.76
N ALA A 196 -9.87 8.16 -10.07
CA ALA A 196 -8.82 8.06 -11.08
C ALA A 196 -7.83 9.22 -10.97
N THR A 197 -6.55 8.91 -11.09
CA THR A 197 -5.45 9.85 -10.89
C THR A 197 -4.58 9.94 -12.15
N SER A 198 -4.30 11.15 -12.62
CA SER A 198 -3.33 11.37 -13.70
C SER A 198 -1.90 11.17 -13.20
N LEU A 199 -1.07 10.47 -13.97
CA LEU A 199 0.30 10.15 -13.58
C LEU A 199 1.30 11.16 -14.12
N THR A 200 2.27 11.54 -13.28
CA THR A 200 3.50 12.21 -13.73
C THR A 200 4.32 11.26 -14.63
N PRO A 201 5.24 11.75 -15.46
CA PRO A 201 6.07 10.88 -16.29
C PRO A 201 6.86 9.82 -15.51
N THR A 202 7.32 10.16 -14.30
CA THR A 202 8.04 9.20 -13.44
C THR A 202 7.08 8.19 -12.82
N ALA A 203 5.92 8.62 -12.35
CA ALA A 203 4.89 7.70 -11.85
C ALA A 203 4.37 6.76 -12.94
N LEU A 204 4.20 7.25 -14.18
CA LEU A 204 3.83 6.42 -15.32
C LEU A 204 4.89 5.36 -15.61
N ALA A 205 6.18 5.72 -15.55
CA ALA A 205 7.26 4.76 -15.70
C ALA A 205 7.23 3.69 -14.59
N LEU A 206 7.00 4.09 -13.33
CA LEU A 206 6.81 3.18 -12.19
C LEU A 206 5.52 2.34 -12.28
N ALA A 207 4.47 2.81 -12.94
CA ALA A 207 3.23 2.04 -13.10
C ALA A 207 3.32 1.03 -14.25
N THR A 208 4.21 1.26 -15.22
CA THR A 208 4.29 0.48 -16.47
C THR A 208 5.59 -0.32 -16.63
N GLY A 209 6.56 -0.16 -15.72
CA GLY A 209 7.89 -0.75 -15.85
C GLY A 209 8.74 -0.15 -16.99
N SER A 210 8.35 1.03 -17.49
CA SER A 210 9.11 1.76 -18.51
C SER A 210 10.37 2.40 -17.91
N GLU A 211 11.34 2.74 -18.75
CA GLU A 211 12.50 3.50 -18.30
C GLU A 211 12.07 4.86 -17.71
N VAL A 212 12.59 5.17 -16.52
CA VAL A 212 12.30 6.45 -15.87
C VAL A 212 12.94 7.58 -16.69
N PRO A 213 12.18 8.62 -17.08
CA PRO A 213 12.74 9.74 -17.83
C PRO A 213 13.87 10.40 -17.05
N THR A 214 15.10 10.28 -17.55
CA THR A 214 16.26 11.00 -16.99
C THR A 214 16.17 12.45 -17.44
N LYS A 215 15.52 13.29 -16.63
CA LYS A 215 15.62 14.73 -16.85
C LYS A 215 17.09 15.11 -16.64
N THR A 216 17.74 15.62 -17.69
CA THR A 216 19.02 16.34 -17.59
C THR A 216 18.74 17.67 -16.86
N LEU A 217 18.42 17.59 -15.57
CA LEU A 217 18.17 18.75 -14.72
C LEU A 217 19.52 19.43 -14.52
N ARG A 218 19.79 20.45 -15.35
CA ARG A 218 20.81 21.46 -15.11
C ARG A 218 20.66 21.96 -13.65
N LYS A 219 21.60 21.57 -12.80
CA LYS A 219 21.91 22.15 -11.48
C LYS A 219 20.69 22.57 -10.65
N LEU A 220 20.00 21.62 -10.03
CA LEU A 220 19.27 21.87 -8.78
C LEU A 220 20.10 21.38 -7.59
N LYS A 221 19.83 21.96 -6.41
CA LYS A 221 20.42 21.64 -5.10
C LYS A 221 20.65 20.13 -4.98
N GLN A 222 21.85 19.73 -4.56
CA GLN A 222 22.21 18.32 -4.40
C GLN A 222 21.10 17.60 -3.63
N ALA A 223 20.48 16.61 -4.26
CA ALA A 223 19.48 15.78 -3.60
C ALA A 223 20.13 15.18 -2.34
N ALA A 224 19.47 15.33 -1.20
CA ALA A 224 20.03 14.93 0.08
C ALA A 224 19.77 13.44 0.35
N HIS A 225 20.67 12.83 1.13
CA HIS A 225 20.46 11.52 1.71
C HIS A 225 19.14 11.48 2.51
N MET A 226 18.38 10.41 2.37
CA MET A 226 17.16 10.19 3.16
C MET A 226 17.42 9.16 4.26
N ALA A 227 17.59 9.63 5.49
CA ALA A 227 17.65 8.78 6.65
C ALA A 227 16.22 8.54 7.18
N MET A 228 15.87 7.27 7.40
CA MET A 228 14.67 6.84 8.07
C MET A 228 15.07 6.14 9.36
N GLU A 229 14.38 6.39 10.46
CA GLU A 229 14.67 5.71 11.73
C GLU A 229 14.33 4.23 11.63
N ALA A 230 15.11 3.35 12.25
CA ALA A 230 14.69 1.96 12.38
C ALA A 230 13.50 1.88 13.35
N THR A 231 12.50 1.08 12.99
CA THR A 231 11.34 0.90 13.86
C THR A 231 11.67 -0.07 14.98
N GLU A 232 12.38 0.41 15.99
CA GLU A 232 12.56 -0.27 17.27
C GLU A 232 11.76 0.48 18.34
N CYS A 233 10.45 0.19 18.41
CA CYS A 233 9.61 0.57 19.55
C CYS A 233 9.30 -0.66 20.40
N ASP A 234 10.26 -1.58 20.54
CA ASP A 234 10.09 -2.80 21.33
C ASP A 234 10.15 -2.53 22.85
N THR A 235 10.61 -1.35 23.25
CA THR A 235 10.77 -0.98 24.65
C THR A 235 10.11 0.36 24.97
N CYS A 236 9.36 0.39 26.06
CA CYS A 236 8.89 1.66 26.60
C CYS A 236 10.06 2.40 27.23
N LEU A 237 10.33 3.63 26.77
CA LEU A 237 11.36 4.50 27.37
C LEU A 237 11.03 4.92 28.81
N THR A 238 9.80 4.65 29.26
CA THR A 238 9.32 4.96 30.61
C THR A 238 8.81 3.69 31.28
N THR A 239 8.59 3.74 32.59
CA THR A 239 7.90 2.66 33.31
C THR A 239 6.51 2.45 32.69
N PRO A 240 6.19 1.25 32.18
CA PRO A 240 4.88 0.96 31.61
C PRO A 240 3.75 1.30 32.60
N ARG A 241 2.64 1.83 32.10
CA ARG A 241 1.50 2.28 32.91
C ARG A 241 0.22 1.52 32.56
N PRO A 242 -0.77 1.47 33.45
CA PRO A 242 -2.11 1.04 33.09
C PRO A 242 -2.68 1.85 31.94
N CYS A 243 -3.20 1.17 30.91
CA CYS A 243 -3.79 1.78 29.73
C CYS A 243 -5.28 1.42 29.63
N ILE A 244 -6.07 2.39 29.16
CA ILE A 244 -7.48 2.19 28.83
C ILE A 244 -7.63 2.37 27.32
N PHE A 245 -8.17 1.37 26.64
CA PHE A 245 -8.53 1.43 25.23
C PHE A 245 -10.03 1.71 25.10
N LEU A 246 -10.35 2.86 24.52
CA LEU A 246 -11.73 3.26 24.25
C LEU A 246 -12.03 3.03 22.77
N HIS A 247 -13.06 2.24 22.47
CA HIS A 247 -13.44 1.99 21.08
C HIS A 247 -14.91 2.33 20.83
N GLY A 248 -15.21 2.94 19.67
CA GLY A 248 -16.54 3.45 19.33
C GLY A 248 -17.47 2.49 18.59
N LEU A 249 -17.06 1.25 18.31
CA LEU A 249 -17.95 0.30 17.61
C LEU A 249 -18.97 -0.30 18.59
N GLY A 250 -20.11 0.40 18.68
CA GLY A 250 -21.31 0.12 19.47
C GLY A 250 -21.50 -1.33 19.88
N ASN A 251 -21.25 -1.58 21.17
CA ASN A 251 -21.83 -2.71 21.85
C ASN A 251 -23.31 -2.36 22.13
N PRO A 252 -24.28 -3.22 21.82
CA PRO A 252 -25.69 -2.94 22.10
C PRO A 252 -25.96 -2.72 23.60
N ASN A 253 -25.10 -3.25 24.48
CA ASN A 253 -25.16 -3.05 25.91
C ASN A 253 -23.84 -2.47 26.43
N GLU A 254 -23.90 -1.53 27.36
CA GLU A 254 -22.72 -1.08 28.09
C GLU A 254 -22.34 -2.12 29.14
N GLU A 255 -21.05 -2.42 29.22
CA GLU A 255 -20.54 -3.24 30.30
C GLU A 255 -20.30 -2.37 31.53
N ALA A 256 -20.71 -2.86 32.71
CA ALA A 256 -20.60 -2.11 33.96
C ALA A 256 -19.14 -1.88 34.42
N GLN A 257 -18.19 -2.64 33.87
CA GLN A 257 -16.77 -2.55 34.19
C GLN A 257 -15.92 -2.49 32.93
N LEU A 258 -14.70 -1.94 33.08
CA LEU A 258 -13.68 -2.01 32.05
C LEU A 258 -13.30 -3.49 31.83
N GLN A 259 -13.36 -3.91 30.58
CA GLN A 259 -13.12 -5.29 30.18
C GLN A 259 -11.63 -5.55 30.08
N ASP A 260 -11.15 -6.59 30.74
CA ASP A 260 -9.76 -7.07 30.69
C ASP A 260 -9.61 -8.30 29.78
N SER A 261 -10.72 -8.94 29.42
CA SER A 261 -10.70 -10.23 28.77
C SER A 261 -10.73 -10.13 27.23
N PRO A 262 -9.83 -10.85 26.53
CA PRO A 262 -9.75 -10.80 25.09
C PRO A 262 -10.94 -11.43 24.34
N LYS A 263 -11.93 -12.05 25.01
CA LYS A 263 -13.01 -12.76 24.31
C LYS A 263 -13.94 -11.84 23.52
N LEU A 264 -14.18 -10.62 24.03
CA LEU A 264 -15.01 -9.61 23.37
C LEU A 264 -14.18 -8.71 22.43
N THR A 265 -12.90 -8.50 22.73
CA THR A 265 -11.99 -7.65 21.94
C THR A 265 -11.25 -8.40 20.83
N LYS A 266 -10.82 -9.66 21.02
CA LYS A 266 -10.08 -10.43 19.98
C LYS A 266 -10.88 -10.63 18.71
N ARG A 267 -12.18 -10.95 18.83
CA ARG A 267 -13.05 -11.14 17.68
C ARG A 267 -13.25 -9.87 16.85
N LYS A 268 -12.99 -8.68 17.40
CA LYS A 268 -13.27 -7.39 16.76
C LYS A 268 -12.02 -6.57 16.43
N TYR A 269 -10.97 -6.70 17.24
CA TYR A 269 -9.74 -5.90 17.17
C TYR A 269 -8.45 -6.73 17.31
N GLY A 270 -8.54 -8.06 17.49
CA GLY A 270 -7.37 -8.90 17.75
C GLY A 270 -6.79 -8.76 19.16
N ASP A 271 -5.58 -9.28 19.36
CA ASP A 271 -4.85 -9.20 20.63
C ASP A 271 -4.05 -7.89 20.71
N MET A 272 -4.43 -7.01 21.64
CA MET A 272 -3.82 -5.69 21.78
C MET A 272 -2.53 -5.67 22.61
N HIS A 273 -2.22 -6.74 23.35
CA HIS A 273 -1.08 -6.75 24.27
C HIS A 273 0.28 -6.65 23.55
N GLY A 274 0.33 -7.09 22.28
CA GLY A 274 1.53 -6.95 21.42
C GLY A 274 1.68 -5.58 20.74
N HIS A 275 0.72 -4.68 20.91
CA HIS A 275 0.64 -3.41 20.16
C HIS A 275 0.89 -2.18 21.05
N ALA A 276 1.01 -2.34 22.37
CA ALA A 276 1.20 -1.25 23.32
C ALA A 276 2.29 -1.58 24.36
N PRO A 277 3.58 -1.52 23.99
CA PRO A 277 4.71 -1.91 24.85
C PRO A 277 4.88 -1.01 26.09
N CYS A 278 4.24 0.16 26.11
CA CYS A 278 4.17 1.05 27.27
C CYS A 278 3.01 0.76 28.23
N CYS A 279 2.22 -0.27 27.98
CA CYS A 279 1.07 -0.63 28.80
C CYS A 279 1.41 -1.82 29.71
N SER A 280 1.35 -1.62 31.02
CA SER A 280 1.50 -2.71 32.00
C SER A 280 0.24 -3.58 32.07
N GLU A 281 -0.91 -2.96 31.83
CA GLU A 281 -2.22 -3.59 31.67
C GLU A 281 -3.01 -2.82 30.61
N ILE A 282 -3.87 -3.51 29.86
CA ILE A 282 -4.79 -2.89 28.89
C ILE A 282 -6.20 -3.29 29.29
N LYS A 283 -7.07 -2.29 29.50
CA LYS A 283 -8.51 -2.52 29.73
C LYS A 283 -9.33 -1.81 28.66
N GLY A 284 -10.35 -2.47 28.13
CA GLY A 284 -11.27 -1.93 27.13
C GLY A 284 -12.52 -1.31 27.75
N SER A 285 -13.09 -0.29 27.11
CA SER A 285 -14.47 0.14 27.37
C SER A 285 -15.32 0.00 26.11
N ALA A 286 -16.47 -0.64 26.26
CA ALA A 286 -17.49 -0.74 25.23
C ALA A 286 -18.60 0.27 25.54
N THR A 287 -18.60 1.40 24.83
CA THR A 287 -19.64 2.43 24.97
C THR A 287 -20.79 2.17 23.99
N SER A 288 -22.03 2.34 24.47
CA SER A 288 -23.21 2.25 23.63
C SER A 288 -23.44 3.58 22.92
N ARG A 289 -23.96 3.54 21.69
CA ARG A 289 -24.42 4.77 21.01
C ARG A 289 -25.81 5.08 21.54
N SER A 290 -25.96 6.06 22.43
CA SER A 290 -27.30 6.54 22.81
C SER A 290 -27.99 7.11 21.56
N ARG A 291 -29.18 6.60 21.26
CA ARG A 291 -30.07 7.23 20.27
C ARG A 291 -30.61 8.54 20.81
#